data_AF-A0A8J5MU25-F1
#
_entry.id   AF-A0A8J5MU25-F1
#
_cell.length_a   1.000
_cell.length_b   1.000
_cell.length_c   1.000
_cell.angle_alpha   90.00
_cell.angle_beta   90.00
_cell.angle_gamma   90.00
#
_symmetry.space_group_name_H-M   'P 1'
#
loop_
_entity.id
_entity.type
_entity.pdbx_description
1 polymer ?
#
loop_
_entity_poly.entity_id
_entity_poly.type
_entity_poly.pdbx_seq_one_letter_code
_entity_poly.pdbx_strand_id
1 'polypeptide(L)' 'MTSLESVLGPEASVILMDNAPCHAGIEQEFEDRVIKKLPPHSLFLNPIENCFSVLKATVKRQLNNIADR' A
#
# COMPACT_ATOMS: atom_id res chain seq x y z
N MET A 1 13.86 -4.65 -12.90
CA MET A 1 12.72 -4.69 -11.96
C MET A 1 13.09 -5.64 -10.85
N THR A 2 12.96 -5.20 -9.59
CA THR A 2 13.17 -6.03 -8.40
C THR A 2 11.99 -7.01 -8.30
N SER A 3 12.24 -8.31 -8.09
CA SER A 3 11.14 -9.30 -8.00
C SER A 3 10.42 -9.17 -6.66
N LEU A 4 9.16 -9.60 -6.57
CA LEU A 4 8.40 -9.51 -5.32
C LEU A 4 9.06 -10.37 -4.22
N GLU A 5 9.64 -11.52 -4.59
CA GLU A 5 10.39 -12.41 -3.69
C GLU A 5 11.59 -11.69 -3.07
N SER A 6 12.28 -10.87 -3.85
CA SER A 6 13.44 -10.12 -3.34
C SER A 6 13.07 -9.04 -2.33
N VAL A 7 11.81 -8.59 -2.32
CA VAL A 7 11.28 -7.61 -1.36
C VAL A 7 10.70 -8.30 -0.13
N LEU A 8 9.92 -9.36 -0.32
CA LEU A 8 9.22 -10.06 0.77
C LEU A 8 10.13 -11.04 1.54
N GLY A 9 11.20 -11.51 0.92
CA GLY A 9 12.06 -12.54 1.49
C GLY A 9 11.49 -13.96 1.33
N PRO A 10 12.15 -14.97 1.91
CA PRO A 10 11.79 -16.38 1.74
C PRO A 10 10.56 -16.81 2.55
N GLU A 11 10.11 -15.99 3.50
CA GLU A 11 9.05 -16.33 4.44
C GLU A 11 7.65 -16.24 3.84
N ALA A 12 6.75 -17.07 4.34
CA ALA A 12 5.34 -17.03 3.98
C ALA A 12 4.75 -15.65 4.30
N SER A 13 4.28 -14.95 3.27
CA SER A 13 3.82 -13.57 3.33
C SER A 13 2.36 -13.44 2.90
N VAL A 14 1.65 -12.52 3.54
CA VAL A 14 0.26 -12.18 3.20
C VAL A 14 0.24 -10.79 2.58
N ILE A 15 -0.42 -10.65 1.43
CA ILE A 15 -0.64 -9.38 0.76
C ILE A 15 -1.97 -8.81 1.24
N LEU A 16 -1.95 -7.65 1.88
CA LEU A 16 -3.14 -6.93 2.31
C LEU A 16 -3.36 -5.72 1.39
N MET A 17 -4.58 -5.57 0.87
CA MET A 17 -4.93 -4.46 -0.02
C MET A 17 -6.40 -4.08 0.08
N ASP A 18 -6.73 -2.89 -0.42
CA ASP A 18 -8.11 -2.45 -0.59
C ASP A 18 -8.77 -3.10 -1.81
N ASN A 19 -10.09 -2.97 -1.90
CA ASN A 19 -10.89 -3.57 -2.97
C ASN A 19 -11.12 -2.61 -4.15
N ALA A 20 -10.10 -1.85 -4.54
CA ALA A 20 -10.18 -0.96 -5.70
C ALA A 20 -10.46 -1.76 -7.00
N PRO A 21 -11.16 -1.20 -8.00
CA PRO A 21 -11.48 -1.92 -9.25
C PRO A 21 -10.25 -2.47 -9.99
N CYS A 22 -9.09 -1.79 -9.89
CA CYS A 22 -7.83 -2.25 -10.48
C CYS A 22 -7.24 -3.49 -9.79
N HIS A 23 -7.75 -3.90 -8.62
CA HIS A 23 -7.34 -5.10 -7.90
C HIS A 23 -8.29 -6.29 -8.16
N ALA A 24 -9.27 -6.14 -9.06
CA ALA A 24 -10.15 -7.23 -9.45
C ALA A 24 -9.34 -8.33 -10.17
N GLY A 25 -9.41 -9.57 -9.68
CA GLY A 25 -8.72 -10.71 -10.29
C GLY A 25 -7.25 -10.87 -9.93
N ILE A 26 -6.68 -9.99 -9.10
CA ILE A 26 -5.25 -10.02 -8.74
C ILE A 26 -4.80 -11.32 -8.07
N GLU A 27 -5.71 -12.07 -7.47
CA GLU A 27 -5.47 -13.41 -6.94
C GLU A 27 -4.96 -14.40 -8.00
N GLN A 28 -5.30 -14.18 -9.28
CA GLN A 28 -4.86 -15.00 -10.42
C GLN A 28 -3.43 -14.66 -10.85
N GLU A 29 -2.93 -13.46 -10.54
CA GLU A 29 -1.56 -13.04 -10.85
C GLU A 29 -0.56 -13.52 -9.79
N PHE A 30 -1.05 -13.82 -8.58
CA PHE A 30 -0.24 -14.24 -7.43
C PHE A 30 -0.82 -15.51 -6.78
N GLU A 31 -0.94 -16.59 -7.56
CA GLU A 31 -1.54 -17.86 -7.13
C GLU A 31 -0.79 -18.52 -5.95
N ASP A 32 0.50 -18.22 -5.80
CA ASP A 32 1.36 -18.69 -4.71
C ASP A 32 1.24 -17.88 -3.42
N ARG A 33 0.40 -16.83 -3.40
CA ARG A 33 0.29 -15.87 -2.29
C ARG A 33 -1.09 -15.84 -1.67
N VAL A 34 -1.12 -15.57 -0.36
CA VAL A 34 -2.36 -15.29 0.35
C VAL A 34 -2.68 -13.81 0.19
N ILE A 35 -3.75 -13.50 -0.54
CA ILE A 35 -4.27 -12.14 -0.67
C ILE A 35 -5.45 -11.93 0.28
N LYS A 36 -5.46 -10.81 1.00
CA LYS A 36 -6.56 -10.36 1.84
C LYS A 36 -7.04 -8.99 1.36
N LYS A 37 -8.30 -8.93 0.94
CA LYS A 37 -8.97 -7.69 0.57
C LYS A 37 -9.69 -7.10 1.78
N LEU A 38 -9.50 -5.82 1.99
CA LEU A 38 -10.17 -5.07 3.03
C LEU A 38 -11.64 -4.80 2.69
N PRO A 39 -12.54 -4.75 3.68
CA PRO A 39 -13.93 -4.36 3.45
C PRO A 39 -14.07 -2.96 2.82
N PRO A 40 -15.16 -2.66 2.11
CA PRO A 40 -15.42 -1.32 1.60
C PRO A 40 -15.33 -0.26 2.70
N HIS A 41 -14.79 0.91 2.36
CA HIS A 41 -14.64 2.07 3.26
C HIS A 41 -13.80 1.84 4.53
N SER A 42 -12.93 0.83 4.56
CA SER A 42 -12.10 0.49 5.71
C SER A 42 -10.65 0.97 5.61
N LEU A 43 -10.43 2.18 5.07
CA LEU A 43 -9.09 2.76 4.88
C LEU A 43 -8.23 2.78 6.15
N PHE A 44 -8.85 2.98 7.31
CA PHE A 44 -8.19 2.97 8.62
C PHE A 44 -7.62 1.60 9.03
N LEU A 45 -8.04 0.53 8.36
CA LEU A 45 -7.47 -0.81 8.51
C LEU A 45 -6.33 -1.09 7.52
N ASN A 46 -6.10 -0.21 6.54
CA ASN A 46 -5.04 -0.37 5.55
C ASN A 46 -3.72 0.21 6.08
N PRO A 47 -2.70 -0.61 6.38
CA PRO A 47 -1.45 -0.14 6.97
C PRO A 47 -0.69 0.88 6.11
N ILE A 48 -0.90 0.86 4.78
CA ILE A 48 -0.25 1.83 3.86
C ILE A 48 -0.64 3.27 4.17
N GLU A 49 -1.83 3.50 4.75
CA GLU A 49 -2.30 4.83 5.12
C GLU A 49 -1.42 5.49 6.19
N ASN A 50 -0.77 4.70 7.05
CA ASN A 50 0.19 5.23 8.03
C ASN A 50 1.43 5.79 7.32
N CYS A 51 1.96 5.07 6.33
CA CYS A 51 3.07 5.52 5.51
C CYS A 51 2.70 6.79 4.73
N PHE A 52 1.53 6.82 4.09
CA PHE A 52 1.06 7.98 3.33
C PHE A 52 0.75 9.18 4.22
N SER A 53 0.32 8.98 5.45
CA SER A 53 0.11 10.07 6.41
C SER A 53 1.41 10.81 6.72
N VAL A 54 2.52 10.09 6.94
CA VAL A 54 3.85 10.68 7.15
C VAL A 54 4.34 11.43 5.91
N LEU A 55 4.19 10.82 4.73
CA LEU A 55 4.55 11.44 3.46
C LEU A 55 3.75 12.74 3.24
N LYS A 56 2.43 12.69 3.40
CA LYS A 56 1.53 13.83 3.27
C LYS A 56 1.92 14.97 4.21
N ALA A 57 2.20 14.68 5.48
CA ALA A 57 2.64 15.69 6.45
C ALA A 57 3.96 16.35 6.03
N THR A 58 4.91 15.56 5.51
CA THR A 58 6.19 16.07 5.03
C THR A 58 6.05 16.96 3.80
N VAL A 59 5.28 16.52 2.81
CA VAL A 59 5.02 17.31 1.59
C VAL A 59 4.33 18.62 1.95
N LYS A 60 3.33 18.61 2.84
CA LYS A 60 2.66 19.84 3.31
C LYS A 60 3.64 20.83 3.95
N ARG A 61 4.53 20.34 4.82
CA ARG A 61 5.55 21.19 5.45
C ARG A 61 6.48 21.81 4.41
N GLN A 62 6.93 21.04 3.43
CA GLN A 62 7.79 21.55 2.35
C GLN A 62 7.07 22.61 1.52
N LEU A 63 5.80 22.39 1.15
CA LEU A 63 5.01 23.34 0.39
C LEU A 63 4.79 24.65 1.15
N ASN A 64 4.47 24.58 2.44
CA ASN A 64 4.31 25.78 3.28
C ASN A 64 5.62 26.57 3.37
N ASN A 65 6.76 25.89 3.56
CA ASN A 65 8.06 26.55 3.60
C ASN A 65 8.46 27.22 2.28
N ILE A 66 7.90 26.78 1.15
CA ILE A 66 8.09 27.44 -0.16
C ILE A 66 7.17 28.66 -0.28
N ALA A 67 5.94 28.58 0.23
CA ALA A 67 4.97 29.68 0.17
C ALA A 67 5.33 30.87 1.08
N ASP A 68 6.09 30.62 2.16
CA ASP A 68 6.56 31.66 3.10
C ASP A 68 7.88 32.34 2.65
N ARG A 69 8.41 32.00 1.47
CA ARG A 69 9.60 32.61 0.86
C ARG A 69 9.23 33.53 -0.31
#